data_AF-A0A383F697-F1
#
_entry.id   AF-A0A383F697-F1
#
_cell.length_a   1.000
_cell.length_b   1.000
_cell.length_c   1.000
_cell.angle_alpha   90.00
_cell.angle_beta   90.00
_cell.angle_gamma   90.00
#
_symmetry.space_group_name_H-M   'P 1'
#
loop_
_entity.id
_entity.type
_entity.pdbx_description
1 polymer ?
#
loop_
_entity_poly.entity_id
_entity_poly.type
_entity_poly.pdbx_seq_one_letter_code
_entity_poly.pdbx_strand_id
1 'polypeptide(L)' 'MLSILNVNEKKLIKMNFFEGKTHKIISQELEIPLGTVKSRIKNILKKMKNS' A
#
# COMPACT_ATOMS: atom_id res chain seq x y z
N MET A 1 -2.71 15.17 -1.94
CA MET A 1 -1.79 14.02 -1.72
C MET A 1 -2.51 12.68 -1.56
N LEU A 2 -3.53 12.54 -0.71
CA LEU A 2 -4.34 11.29 -0.59
C LEU A 2 -5.57 11.25 -1.51
N SER A 3 -6.01 12.38 -2.08
CA SER A 3 -7.22 12.49 -2.91
C SER A 3 -7.17 11.66 -4.20
N ILE A 4 -5.99 11.47 -4.77
CA ILE A 4 -5.73 10.68 -6.01
C ILE A 4 -5.80 9.17 -5.81
N LEU A 5 -5.78 8.69 -4.56
CA LEU A 5 -5.74 7.26 -4.24
C LEU A 5 -7.15 6.70 -4.02
N ASN A 6 -7.39 5.50 -4.55
CA ASN A 6 -8.63 4.78 -4.26
C ASN A 6 -8.62 4.21 -2.82
N VAL A 7 -9.74 3.67 -2.37
CA VAL A 7 -9.92 3.18 -0.98
C VAL A 7 -8.90 2.10 -0.63
N ASN A 8 -8.62 1.17 -1.55
CA ASN A 8 -7.67 0.08 -1.32
C ASN A 8 -6.22 0.58 -1.25
N GLU A 9 -5.86 1.54 -2.10
CA GLU A 9 -4.54 2.18 -2.09
C GLU A 9 -4.32 2.96 -0.79
N LYS A 10 -5.33 3.71 -0.32
CA LYS A 10 -5.31 4.42 0.97
C LYS A 10 -5.13 3.45 2.13
N LYS A 11 -5.85 2.32 2.13
CA LYS A 11 -5.73 1.28 3.16
C LYS A 11 -4.30 0.73 3.22
N LEU A 12 -3.73 0.36 2.08
CA LEU A 12 -2.36 -0.16 1.98
C LEU A 12 -1.31 0.84 2.50
N ILE A 13 -1.42 2.11 2.13
CA ILE A 13 -0.53 3.16 2.61
C ILE A 13 -0.70 3.40 4.11
N LYS A 14 -1.94 3.40 4.62
CA LYS A 14 -2.21 3.50 6.06
C LYS A 14 -1.52 2.38 6.83
N MET A 15 -1.73 1.13 6.43
CA MET A 15 -1.13 -0.03 7.10
C MET A 15 0.41 0.03 7.07
N ASN A 16 1.01 0.42 5.95
CA ASN A 16 2.47 0.43 5.81
C ASN A 16 3.14 1.61 6.52
N PHE A 17 2.68 2.84 6.26
CA PHE A 17 3.37 4.05 6.69
C PHE A 17 2.85 4.63 8.01
N PHE A 18 1.56 4.44 8.33
CA PHE A 18 0.96 5.00 9.54
C PHE A 18 0.86 3.97 10.66
N GLU A 19 0.58 2.71 10.34
CA GLU A 19 0.52 1.61 11.32
C GLU A 19 1.88 0.88 11.45
N GLY A 20 2.87 1.20 10.60
CA GLY A 20 4.21 0.60 10.65
C GLY A 20 4.24 -0.89 10.30
N LYS A 21 3.18 -1.44 9.69
CA LYS A 21 3.12 -2.87 9.35
C LYS A 21 4.07 -3.19 8.22
N THR A 22 4.85 -4.25 8.42
CA THR A 22 5.73 -4.78 7.36
C THR A 22 4.91 -5.34 6.20
N HIS A 23 5.52 -5.44 5.01
CA HIS A 23 4.89 -6.09 3.85
C HIS A 23 4.41 -7.52 4.14
N LYS A 24 5.12 -8.25 5.02
CA LYS A 24 4.76 -9.61 5.42
C LYS A 24 3.48 -9.63 6.25
N ILE A 25 3.37 -8.73 7.22
CA ILE A 25 2.17 -8.59 8.06
C ILE A 25 0.97 -8.20 7.19
N ILE A 26 1.14 -7.22 6.29
CA ILE A 26 0.08 -6.79 5.37
C ILE A 26 -0.37 -7.94 4.45
N SER A 27 0.57 -8.74 3.94
CA SER A 27 0.27 -9.92 3.11
C SER A 27 -0.57 -10.95 3.86
N GLN A 28 -0.29 -11.18 5.14
CA GLN A 28 -1.04 -12.10 5.99
C GLN A 28 -2.42 -11.55 6.33
N GLU A 29 -2.53 -10.30 6.77
CA GLU A 29 -3.81 -9.69 7.17
C GLU A 29 -4.79 -9.50 6.00
N LEU A 30 -4.27 -9.26 4.80
CA LEU A 30 -5.10 -9.07 3.61
C LEU A 30 -5.24 -10.34 2.76
N GLU A 31 -4.60 -11.43 3.16
CA GLU A 31 -4.58 -12.71 2.44
C GLU A 31 -4.21 -12.56 0.94
N ILE A 32 -3.28 -11.65 0.65
CA ILE A 32 -2.77 -11.42 -0.72
C ILE A 32 -1.28 -11.77 -0.79
N PRO A 33 -0.76 -12.19 -1.96
CA PRO A 33 0.65 -12.53 -2.10
C PRO A 33 1.59 -11.39 -1.72
N LEU A 34 2.70 -11.72 -1.04
CA LEU A 34 3.71 -10.74 -0.64
C LEU A 34 4.24 -9.92 -1.83
N GLY A 35 4.41 -10.56 -2.99
CA GLY A 35 4.80 -9.89 -4.23
C GLY A 35 3.79 -8.82 -4.67
N THR A 36 2.49 -9.10 -4.51
CA THR A 36 1.39 -8.17 -4.80
C THR A 36 1.40 -6.99 -3.85
N VAL A 37 1.68 -7.20 -2.56
CA VAL A 37 1.84 -6.10 -1.58
C VAL A 37 2.96 -5.16 -2.02
N LYS A 38 4.14 -5.71 -2.34
CA LYS A 38 5.31 -4.92 -2.77
C LYS A 38 5.04 -4.13 -4.05
N SER A 39 4.45 -4.77 -5.07
CA SER A 39 4.18 -4.11 -6.35
C SER A 39 3.12 -3.01 -6.22
N ARG A 40 2.05 -3.24 -5.44
CA ARG A 40 1.01 -2.23 -5.20
C ARG A 40 1.57 -1.01 -4.47
N ILE A 41 2.34 -1.20 -3.40
CA ILE A 41 2.94 -0.07 -2.67
C ILE A 41 3.88 0.73 -3.59
N LYS A 42 4.73 0.05 -4.35
CA LYS A 42 5.61 0.71 -5.34
C LYS A 42 4.80 1.56 -6.33
N ASN A 43 3.72 1.01 -6.88
CA ASN A 43 2.88 1.72 -7.86
C ASN A 43 2.16 2.92 -7.23
N ILE A 44 1.67 2.79 -6.00
CA ILE A 44 1.02 3.88 -5.26
C ILE A 44 2.01 5.04 -5.04
N LEU A 45 3.23 4.74 -4.59
CA LEU A 45 4.28 5.75 -4.39
C LEU A 45 4.66 6.43 -5.72
N LYS A 46 4.75 5.67 -6.81
CA LYS A 46 4.99 6.24 -8.15
C LYS A 46 3.86 7.16 -8.58
N LYS A 47 2.61 6.75 -8.35
CA LYS A 47 1.42 7.56 -8.63
C LYS A 47 1.43 8.87 -7.84
N MET A 48 1.73 8.81 -6.55
CA MET A 48 1.85 10.01 -5.69
C MET A 48 2.98 10.96 -6.12
N LYS A 49 4.11 10.41 -6.59
CA LYS A 49 5.24 11.22 -7.06
C LYS A 49 4.95 11.93 -8.39
N ASN A 50 4.14 11.32 -9.25
CA ASN A 50 3.85 11.81 -10.59
C ASN A 50 2.53 12.60 -10.68
N SER A 51 1.90 12.92 -9.54
CA SER A 51 0.64 13.68 -9.47
C SER A 51 0.84 15.10 -8.97
#